data_AF-A0A1Y3TR44-F1
#
_entry.id   AF-A0A1Y3TR44-F1
#
_cell.length_a   1.000
_cell.length_b   1.000
_cell.length_c   1.000
_cell.angle_alpha   90.00
_cell.angle_beta   90.00
_cell.angle_gamma   90.00
#
_symmetry.space_group_name_H-M   'P 1'
#
loop_
_entity.id
_entity.type
_entity.pdbx_description
1 polymer ?
#
loop_
_entity_poly.entity_id
_entity_poly.type
_entity_poly.pdbx_seq_one_letter_code
_entity_poly.pdbx_strand_id
1 'polypeptide(L)'
;MKEKTKGIILSVVVIISLITIFIHQPIEIKRDIFNNTRHKNDEIQLIMNEAVDFISQDGITVTRVHYDGKESQETENRLINGYGYQDAIVVYLEFHTGFFNIPSGFIGNYHASGYQYVCIKNNQGIWELHSVGYG
;
A
#
# COMPACT_ATOMS: atom_id res chain seq x y z
N MET A 1 -28.46 38.40 21.62
CA MET A 1 -28.38 36.92 21.60
C MET A 1 -28.06 36.33 20.22
N LYS A 2 -28.71 36.76 19.12
CA LYS A 2 -28.47 36.23 17.76
C LYS A 2 -27.01 36.29 17.27
N GLU A 3 -26.24 37.32 17.66
CA GLU A 3 -24.84 37.47 17.19
C GLU A 3 -23.85 36.53 17.90
N LYS A 4 -24.04 36.28 19.21
CA LYS A 4 -23.21 35.31 19.96
C LYS A 4 -23.35 33.89 19.40
N THR A 5 -24.56 33.50 18.99
CA THR A 5 -24.82 32.18 18.41
C THR A 5 -24.17 32.01 17.03
N LYS A 6 -24.17 33.06 16.19
CA LYS A 6 -23.49 33.04 14.88
C LYS A 6 -21.97 32.90 15.02
N GLY A 7 -21.37 33.55 16.02
CA GLY A 7 -19.94 33.44 16.32
C GLY A 7 -19.53 32.01 16.72
N ILE A 8 -20.32 31.35 17.57
CA ILE A 8 -20.07 29.96 18.01
C ILE A 8 -20.17 28.98 16.83
N ILE A 9 -21.19 29.12 15.97
CA ILE A 9 -21.35 28.26 14.78
C ILE A 9 -20.17 28.43 13.83
N LEU A 10 -19.72 29.67 13.59
CA LEU A 10 -18.57 29.95 12.75
C LEU A 10 -17.29 29.32 13.31
N SER A 11 -17.06 29.41 14.63
CA SER A 11 -15.91 28.78 15.29
C SER A 11 -15.93 27.25 15.17
N VAL A 12 -17.10 26.62 15.32
CA VAL A 12 -17.24 25.15 15.16
C VAL A 12 -16.94 24.72 13.72
N VAL A 13 -17.46 25.44 12.72
CA VAL A 13 -17.17 25.14 11.30
C VAL A 13 -15.68 25.27 11.00
N VAL A 14 -15.01 26.32 11.50
CA VAL A 14 -13.57 26.51 11.29
C VAL A 14 -12.75 25.38 11.91
N ILE A 15 -13.12 24.93 13.12
CA ILE A 15 -12.45 23.81 13.80
C ILE A 15 -12.63 22.51 13.01
N ILE A 16 -13.85 22.21 12.55
CA ILE A 16 -14.12 21.01 11.74
C ILE A 16 -13.33 21.07 10.42
N SER A 17 -13.33 22.20 9.73
CA SER A 17 -12.56 22.39 8.49
C SER A 17 -11.06 22.22 8.70
N LEU A 18 -10.49 22.77 9.78
CA LEU A 18 -9.08 22.60 10.12
C LEU A 18 -8.74 21.14 10.41
N ILE A 19 -9.56 20.45 11.22
CA ILE A 19 -9.39 19.00 11.48
C ILE A 19 -9.44 18.22 10.16
N THR A 20 -10.38 18.56 9.27
CA THR A 20 -10.49 17.92 7.96
C THR A 20 -9.21 18.15 7.14
N ILE A 21 -8.68 19.37 7.07
CA ILE A 21 -7.44 19.67 6.32
C ILE A 21 -6.23 18.89 6.87
N PHE A 22 -6.08 18.81 8.20
CA PHE A 22 -4.97 18.07 8.81
C PHE A 22 -5.10 16.55 8.66
N ILE A 23 -6.32 16.01 8.63
CA ILE A 23 -6.57 14.59 8.33
C ILE A 23 -6.24 14.26 6.86
N HIS A 24 -6.37 15.23 5.95
CA HIS A 24 -6.15 15.04 4.51
C HIS A 24 -4.74 15.39 4.03
N GLN A 25 -3.76 15.64 4.92
CA GLN A 25 -2.38 15.75 4.44
C GLN A 25 -1.94 14.41 3.84
N PRO A 26 -1.56 14.37 2.55
CA PRO A 26 -1.13 13.12 1.93
C PRO A 26 0.12 12.63 2.64
N ILE A 27 0.04 11.43 3.19
CA ILE A 27 1.19 10.79 3.82
C ILE A 27 2.15 10.40 2.70
N GLU A 28 3.39 10.88 2.79
CA GLU A 28 4.41 10.57 1.81
C GLU A 28 4.79 9.09 1.94
N ILE A 29 4.39 8.29 0.94
CA ILE A 29 4.72 6.87 0.88
C ILE A 29 6.17 6.74 0.38
N LYS A 30 7.03 6.19 1.24
CA LYS A 30 8.42 5.88 0.86
C LYS A 30 8.44 4.75 -0.16
N ARG A 31 9.21 4.92 -1.23
CA ARG A 31 9.32 3.98 -2.35
C ARG A 31 10.79 3.68 -2.59
N ASP A 32 11.18 2.43 -2.40
CA ASP A 32 12.58 2.02 -2.56
C ASP A 32 12.71 0.78 -3.44
N ILE A 33 13.81 0.72 -4.21
CA ILE A 33 14.20 -0.44 -5.02
C ILE A 33 15.62 -0.81 -4.62
N PHE A 34 15.78 -2.02 -4.08
CA PHE A 34 17.04 -2.57 -3.62
C PHE A 34 17.42 -3.81 -4.44
N ASN A 35 18.72 -4.01 -4.64
CA ASN A 35 19.29 -5.24 -5.22
C ASN A 35 18.65 -5.71 -6.54
N ASN A 36 18.07 -4.80 -7.34
CA ASN A 36 17.45 -5.18 -8.62
C ASN A 36 18.53 -5.55 -9.64
N THR A 37 18.48 -6.80 -10.10
CA THR A 37 19.38 -7.34 -11.12
C THR A 37 18.63 -7.96 -12.31
N ARG A 38 17.30 -7.99 -12.26
CA ARG A 38 16.47 -8.79 -13.17
C ARG A 38 15.41 -7.95 -13.89
N HIS A 39 14.62 -7.20 -13.13
CA HIS A 39 13.42 -6.57 -13.65
C HIS A 39 13.72 -5.18 -14.19
N LYS A 40 12.87 -4.69 -15.09
CA LYS A 40 12.93 -3.28 -15.45
C LYS A 40 12.34 -2.43 -14.31
N ASN A 41 12.94 -1.28 -14.07
CA ASN A 41 12.51 -0.41 -12.96
C ASN A 41 11.08 0.12 -13.16
N ASP A 42 10.62 0.32 -14.39
CA ASP A 42 9.25 0.74 -14.70
C ASP A 42 8.22 -0.34 -14.35
N GLU A 43 8.53 -1.62 -14.60
CA GLU A 43 7.69 -2.74 -14.17
C GLU A 43 7.62 -2.84 -12.64
N ILE A 44 8.75 -2.70 -11.94
CA ILE A 44 8.75 -2.66 -10.46
C ILE A 44 7.87 -1.51 -9.96
N GLN A 45 8.05 -0.30 -10.51
CA GLN A 45 7.27 0.87 -10.09
C GLN A 45 5.78 0.72 -10.38
N LEU A 46 5.41 0.11 -11.50
CA LEU A 46 4.02 -0.23 -11.81
C LEU A 46 3.43 -1.11 -10.71
N ILE A 47 4.10 -2.22 -10.38
CA ILE A 47 3.63 -3.15 -9.35
C ILE A 47 3.60 -2.50 -7.96
N MET A 48 4.59 -1.66 -7.62
CA MET A 48 4.58 -0.90 -6.36
C MET A 48 3.37 0.04 -6.26
N ASN A 49 2.99 0.70 -7.35
CA ASN A 49 1.82 1.58 -7.36
C ASN A 49 0.52 0.77 -7.24
N GLU A 50 0.38 -0.33 -7.99
CA GLU A 50 -0.77 -1.23 -7.86
C GLU A 50 -0.91 -1.78 -6.43
N ALA A 51 0.21 -2.16 -5.81
CA ALA A 51 0.23 -2.65 -4.44
C ALA A 51 -0.23 -1.59 -3.43
N VAL A 52 0.23 -0.35 -3.60
CA VAL A 52 -0.20 0.79 -2.78
C VAL A 52 -1.71 1.03 -2.94
N ASP A 53 -2.20 1.09 -4.18
CA ASP A 53 -3.60 1.36 -4.48
C ASP A 53 -4.51 0.23 -3.95
N PHE A 54 -4.05 -1.02 -4.03
CA PHE A 54 -4.77 -2.18 -3.51
C PHE A 54 -4.91 -2.16 -1.98
N ILE A 55 -3.84 -1.77 -1.26
CA ILE A 55 -3.79 -1.79 0.21
C ILE A 55 -4.33 -0.50 0.85
N SER A 56 -4.24 0.64 0.16
CA SER A 56 -4.69 1.95 0.65
C SER A 56 -6.22 2.06 0.64
N GLN A 57 -6.87 1.23 1.46
CA GLN A 57 -8.30 1.21 1.69
C GLN A 57 -8.67 2.06 2.92
N ASP A 58 -9.96 2.34 3.11
CA ASP A 58 -10.45 3.01 4.31
C ASP A 58 -9.93 2.30 5.57
N GLY A 59 -9.37 3.07 6.49
CA GLY A 59 -8.78 2.53 7.71
C GLY A 59 -7.42 1.87 7.54
N ILE A 60 -6.75 1.98 6.38
CA ILE A 60 -5.35 1.56 6.21
C ILE A 60 -4.52 2.71 5.64
N THR A 61 -3.37 2.96 6.25
CA THR A 61 -2.38 3.95 5.82
C THR A 61 -1.09 3.25 5.44
N VAL A 62 -0.77 3.20 4.14
CA VAL A 62 0.53 2.72 3.67
C VAL A 62 1.60 3.78 3.94
N THR A 63 2.71 3.38 4.54
CA THR A 63 3.84 4.27 4.87
C THR A 63 5.06 3.99 4.01
N ARG A 64 5.20 2.74 3.53
CA ARG A 64 6.29 2.33 2.66
C ARG A 64 5.86 1.22 1.73
N VAL A 65 6.39 1.24 0.52
CA VAL A 65 6.43 0.10 -0.38
C VAL A 65 7.86 -0.04 -0.90
N HIS A 66 8.37 -1.26 -0.99
CA HIS A 66 9.70 -1.47 -1.57
C HIS A 66 9.81 -2.79 -2.30
N TYR A 67 10.78 -2.85 -3.19
CA TYR A 67 11.27 -4.07 -3.83
C TYR A 67 12.68 -4.36 -3.33
N ASP A 68 12.96 -5.59 -2.93
CA ASP A 68 14.33 -6.06 -2.71
C ASP A 68 14.53 -7.38 -3.45
N GLY A 69 15.34 -7.34 -4.51
CA GLY A 69 15.59 -8.50 -5.36
C GLY A 69 16.32 -9.65 -4.66
N LYS A 70 16.96 -9.43 -3.51
CA LYS A 70 17.54 -10.49 -2.68
C LYS A 70 16.48 -11.14 -1.80
N GLU A 71 15.55 -10.35 -1.27
CA GLU A 71 14.47 -10.83 -0.41
C GLU A 71 13.41 -11.60 -1.22
N SER A 72 13.08 -11.11 -2.42
CA SER A 72 12.04 -11.70 -3.27
C SER A 72 12.52 -12.93 -4.07
N GLN A 73 13.83 -13.15 -4.14
CA GLN A 73 14.46 -14.09 -5.07
C GLN A 73 13.87 -15.52 -4.98
N GLU A 74 13.68 -16.04 -3.77
CA GLU A 74 13.17 -17.40 -3.58
C GLU A 74 11.73 -17.52 -4.08
N THR A 75 10.86 -16.59 -3.68
CA THR A 75 9.45 -16.58 -4.07
C THR A 75 9.28 -16.40 -5.57
N GLU A 76 9.99 -15.45 -6.18
CA GLU A 76 9.95 -15.22 -7.63
C GLU A 76 10.41 -16.47 -8.38
N ASN A 77 11.55 -17.05 -8.01
CA ASN A 77 12.06 -18.25 -8.67
C ASN A 77 11.12 -19.44 -8.54
N ARG A 78 10.44 -19.60 -7.40
CA ARG A 78 9.43 -20.65 -7.22
C ARG A 78 8.24 -20.43 -8.15
N LEU A 79 7.76 -19.21 -8.32
CA LEU A 79 6.66 -18.87 -9.22
C LEU A 79 7.02 -19.15 -10.68
N ILE A 80 8.19 -18.71 -11.11
CA ILE A 80 8.63 -18.87 -12.51
C ILE A 80 9.00 -20.32 -12.83
N ASN A 81 9.85 -20.95 -12.01
CA ASN A 81 10.36 -22.28 -12.32
C ASN A 81 9.46 -23.41 -11.80
N GLY A 82 8.73 -23.18 -10.71
CA GLY A 82 7.86 -24.18 -10.08
C GLY A 82 6.44 -24.19 -10.64
N TYR A 83 5.90 -23.02 -11.03
CA TYR A 83 4.53 -22.87 -11.52
C TYR A 83 4.44 -22.44 -12.99
N GLY A 84 5.57 -22.12 -13.64
CA GLY A 84 5.64 -21.86 -15.09
C GLY A 84 5.16 -20.47 -15.52
N TYR A 85 5.12 -19.50 -14.61
CA TYR A 85 4.82 -18.11 -14.97
C TYR A 85 5.98 -17.48 -15.75
N GLN A 86 5.69 -16.54 -16.65
CA GLN A 86 6.72 -15.89 -17.46
C GLN A 86 7.65 -15.03 -16.59
N ASP A 87 7.07 -14.37 -15.59
CA ASP A 87 7.80 -13.55 -14.64
C ASP A 87 7.03 -13.41 -13.32
N ALA A 88 7.70 -12.92 -12.28
CA ALA A 88 7.08 -12.57 -11.02
C ALA A 88 7.85 -11.42 -10.35
N ILE A 89 7.11 -10.49 -9.74
CA ILE A 89 7.64 -9.40 -8.92
C ILE A 89 6.94 -9.46 -7.57
N VAL A 90 7.72 -9.51 -6.49
CA VAL A 90 7.22 -9.37 -5.13
C VAL A 90 7.63 -8.03 -4.57
N VAL A 91 6.65 -7.26 -4.10
CA VAL A 91 6.90 -6.00 -3.37
C VAL A 91 6.38 -6.13 -1.94
N TYR A 92 6.97 -5.34 -1.05
CA TYR A 92 6.75 -5.42 0.38
C TYR A 92 6.20 -4.08 0.88
N LEU A 93 5.10 -4.14 1.62
CA LEU A 93 4.45 -2.98 2.19
C LEU A 93 4.66 -2.89 3.70
N GLU A 94 4.77 -1.65 4.15
CA GLU A 94 4.57 -1.26 5.54
C GLU A 94 3.32 -0.36 5.60
N PHE A 95 2.42 -0.67 6.51
CA PHE A 95 1.20 0.10 6.70
C PHE A 95 0.72 0.06 8.14
N HIS A 96 -0.16 0.99 8.48
CA HIS A 96 -0.83 1.06 9.76
C HIS A 96 -2.34 0.95 9.57
N THR A 97 -3.00 0.12 10.36
CA THR A 97 -4.46 0.01 10.37
C THR A 97 -5.06 0.95 11.41
N GLY A 98 -6.15 1.62 11.09
CA GLY A 98 -6.90 2.46 12.02
C GLY A 98 -7.62 1.64 13.09
N PHE A 99 -8.33 2.32 13.99
CA PHE A 99 -9.18 1.67 14.99
C PHE A 99 -10.59 1.30 14.47
N PHE A 100 -11.09 2.03 13.48
CA PHE A 100 -12.43 1.86 12.92
C PHE A 100 -12.33 1.63 11.40
N ASN A 101 -13.37 1.02 10.81
CA ASN A 101 -13.48 0.75 9.37
C ASN A 101 -12.33 -0.08 8.79
N ILE A 102 -11.72 -0.96 9.58
CA ILE A 102 -10.64 -1.84 9.13
C ILE A 102 -11.20 -2.90 8.17
N PRO A 103 -10.58 -3.12 7.00
CA PRO A 103 -10.99 -4.18 6.08
C PRO A 103 -10.89 -5.57 6.71
N SER A 104 -11.77 -6.49 6.27
CA SER A 104 -11.76 -7.87 6.74
C SER A 104 -10.40 -8.55 6.47
N GLY A 105 -9.83 -9.18 7.49
CA GLY A 105 -8.51 -9.82 7.41
C GLY A 105 -7.39 -9.04 8.11
N PHE A 106 -7.67 -7.82 8.60
CA PHE A 106 -6.70 -7.02 9.35
C PHE A 106 -7.14 -6.78 10.80
N ILE A 107 -6.15 -6.63 11.69
CA ILE A 107 -6.35 -6.28 13.10
C ILE A 107 -6.38 -4.76 13.22
N GLY A 108 -7.24 -4.21 14.06
CA GLY A 108 -7.29 -2.77 14.31
C GLY A 108 -6.12 -2.23 15.12
N ASN A 109 -5.70 -1.02 14.81
CA ASN A 109 -4.56 -0.33 15.42
C ASN A 109 -3.28 -1.20 15.45
N TYR A 110 -2.93 -1.71 14.28
CA TYR A 110 -1.79 -2.60 14.07
C TYR A 110 -0.85 -2.02 13.04
N HIS A 111 0.45 -2.16 13.28
CA HIS A 111 1.48 -1.86 12.30
C HIS A 111 1.93 -3.16 11.61
N ALA A 112 1.69 -3.24 10.31
CA ALA A 112 2.16 -4.32 9.45
C ALA A 112 3.46 -3.91 8.77
N SER A 113 4.44 -4.80 8.76
CA SER A 113 5.70 -4.65 8.03
C SER A 113 6.05 -5.98 7.35
N GLY A 114 6.61 -5.91 6.15
CA GLY A 114 6.94 -7.09 5.34
C GLY A 114 5.72 -7.77 4.70
N TYR A 115 4.59 -7.08 4.61
CA TYR A 115 3.39 -7.62 3.96
C TYR A 115 3.64 -7.69 2.44
N GLN A 116 3.50 -8.88 1.86
CA GLN A 116 3.85 -9.13 0.46
C GLN A 116 2.66 -8.85 -0.45
N TYR A 117 2.95 -8.23 -1.58
CA TYR A 117 2.08 -8.15 -2.74
C TYR A 117 2.81 -8.81 -3.91
N VAL A 118 2.26 -9.91 -4.40
CA VAL A 118 2.89 -10.79 -5.38
C VAL A 118 2.16 -10.63 -6.71
N CYS A 119 2.85 -10.08 -7.71
CA CYS A 119 2.37 -10.04 -9.09
C CYS A 119 3.14 -11.04 -9.95
N ILE A 120 2.41 -11.70 -10.85
CA ILE A 120 2.97 -12.59 -11.87
C ILE A 120 2.71 -12.04 -13.26
N LYS A 121 3.56 -12.41 -14.20
CA LYS A 121 3.34 -12.17 -15.62
C LYS A 121 2.83 -13.46 -16.26
N ASN A 122 1.59 -13.43 -16.71
CA ASN A 122 0.95 -14.59 -17.30
C ASN A 122 1.48 -14.86 -18.72
N ASN A 123 0.98 -15.92 -19.37
CA ASN A 123 1.42 -16.32 -20.70
C ASN A 123 1.10 -15.32 -21.83
N GLN A 124 0.23 -14.34 -21.57
CA GLN A 124 -0.10 -13.25 -22.49
C GLN A 124 0.82 -12.02 -22.28
N GLY A 125 1.75 -12.08 -21.33
CA GLY A 125 2.63 -10.97 -20.99
C GLY A 125 1.95 -9.90 -20.12
N ILE A 126 0.79 -10.21 -19.54
CA ILE A 126 0.02 -9.29 -18.70
C ILE A 126 0.39 -9.53 -17.24
N TRP A 127 0.60 -8.44 -16.50
CA TRP A 127 0.81 -8.47 -15.05
C TRP A 127 -0.54 -8.65 -14.33
N GLU A 128 -0.61 -9.61 -13.43
CA GLU A 128 -1.80 -9.90 -12.64
C GLU A 128 -1.44 -10.21 -11.18
N LEU A 129 -2.33 -9.82 -10.27
CA LEU A 129 -2.22 -10.14 -8.85
C LEU A 129 -2.32 -11.65 -8.65
N HIS A 130 -1.29 -12.23 -8.04
CA HIS A 130 -1.26 -13.65 -7.67
C HIS A 130 -1.73 -13.86 -6.23
N SER A 131 -1.13 -13.14 -5.28
CA SER A 131 -1.44 -13.28 -3.86
C SER A 131 -1.01 -12.07 -3.05
N VAL A 132 -1.61 -11.92 -1.87
CA VAL A 132 -1.21 -10.96 -0.84
C VAL A 132 -1.12 -11.65 0.51
N GLY A 133 -0.23 -11.20 1.40
CA GLY A 133 -0.10 -11.77 2.74
C GLY A 133 1.32 -11.82 3.25
N TYR A 134 1.53 -12.60 4.31
CA TYR A 134 2.86 -12.95 4.79
C TYR A 134 3.27 -14.29 4.14
N GLY A 135 4.47 -14.31 3.55
CA GLY A 135 5.05 -15.50 2.90
C GLY A 135 5.75 -16.43 3.86
#